data_AF-A0A937P3Z6-F1
#
_entry.id   AF-A0A937P3Z6-F1
#
_cell.length_a   1.000
_cell.length_b   1.000
_cell.length_c   1.000
_cell.angle_alpha   90.00
_cell.angle_beta   90.00
_cell.angle_gamma   90.00
#
_symmetry.space_group_name_H-M   'P 1'
#
loop_
_entity.id
_entity.type
_entity.pdbx_description
1 polymer ?
#
loop_
_entity_poly.entity_id
_entity_poly.type
_entity_poly.pdbx_seq_one_letter_code
_entity_poly.pdbx_strand_id
1 'polypeptide(L)' 'MTVNYIYDSNGAIEYAIIPYSVWKKLKQSITIKKIEKFKDDEKDFNPSEYRGLLSHLNLDIEKELKNMKDQWNTNI' A
#
# COMPACT_ATOMS: atom_id res chain seq x y z
N MET A 1 0.27 -17.32 -26.84
CA MET A 1 1.21 -16.73 -25.88
C MET A 1 1.57 -17.82 -24.89
N THR A 2 2.81 -18.30 -24.90
CA THR A 2 3.28 -19.41 -24.08
C THR A 2 3.95 -18.88 -22.82
N VAL A 3 3.53 -19.39 -21.67
CA VAL A 3 4.26 -19.24 -20.40
C VAL A 3 5.18 -20.45 -20.33
N ASN A 4 6.48 -20.21 -20.18
CA ASN A 4 7.47 -21.27 -20.06
C ASN A 4 7.83 -21.45 -18.60
N TYR A 5 8.10 -22.68 -18.20
CA TYR A 5 8.45 -23.02 -16.83
C TYR A 5 9.89 -23.51 -16.76
N ILE A 6 10.58 -23.12 -15.71
CA ILE A 6 11.89 -23.64 -15.32
C ILE A 6 11.60 -24.64 -14.18
N TYR A 7 12.09 -25.85 -14.35
CA TYR A 7 11.88 -26.94 -13.42
C TYR A 7 13.15 -27.18 -12.59
N ASP A 8 12.99 -27.55 -11.33
CA ASP A 8 14.08 -27.94 -10.44
C ASP A 8 14.65 -29.33 -10.80
N SER A 9 15.67 -29.77 -10.06
CA SER A 9 16.28 -31.09 -10.26
C SER A 9 15.33 -32.27 -10.02
N ASN A 10 14.19 -32.04 -9.36
CA ASN A 10 13.17 -33.04 -9.06
C ASN A 10 12.00 -32.99 -10.07
N GLY A 11 12.06 -32.11 -11.07
CA GLY A 11 10.99 -31.92 -12.05
C GLY A 11 9.81 -31.09 -11.52
N ALA A 12 9.93 -30.44 -10.37
CA ALA A 12 8.93 -29.51 -9.86
C ALA A 12 9.12 -28.11 -10.48
N ILE A 13 8.04 -27.36 -10.64
CA ILE A 13 8.11 -25.99 -11.19
C ILE A 13 8.75 -25.07 -10.15
N GLU A 14 9.90 -24.51 -10.48
CA GLU A 14 10.63 -23.60 -9.59
C GLU A 14 10.39 -22.14 -10.00
N TYR A 15 10.41 -21.86 -11.30
CA TYR A 15 10.21 -20.51 -11.83
C TYR A 15 9.35 -20.51 -13.10
N ALA A 16 8.70 -19.38 -13.39
CA ALA A 16 7.92 -19.19 -14.61
C ALA A 16 8.42 -17.95 -15.37
N ILE A 17 8.73 -18.13 -16.65
CA ILE A 17 9.05 -17.05 -17.58
C ILE A 17 7.73 -16.59 -18.20
N ILE A 18 7.26 -15.44 -17.73
CA ILE A 18 5.99 -14.86 -18.16
C ILE A 18 6.28 -13.67 -19.08
N PRO A 19 5.72 -13.65 -20.32
CA PRO A 19 5.81 -12.48 -21.17
C PRO A 19 5.24 -11.23 -20.47
N TYR A 20 5.93 -10.10 -20.62
CA TYR A 20 5.58 -8.87 -19.91
C TYR A 20 4.12 -8.42 -20.10
N SER A 21 3.55 -8.64 -21.28
CA SER A 21 2.15 -8.33 -21.59
C SER A 21 1.16 -9.11 -20.71
N VAL A 22 1.48 -10.36 -20.36
CA VAL A 22 0.69 -11.20 -19.47
C VAL A 22 0.88 -10.75 -18.03
N TRP A 23 2.13 -10.48 -17.62
CA TRP A 23 2.44 -9.98 -16.27
C TRP A 23 1.75 -8.64 -15.96
N LYS A 24 1.72 -7.72 -16.92
CA LYS A 24 1.05 -6.41 -16.78
C LYS A 24 -0.45 -6.56 -16.53
N LYS A 25 -1.13 -7.45 -17.28
CA LYS A 25 -2.56 -7.75 -17.08
C LYS A 25 -2.82 -8.42 -15.72
N LEU A 26 -1.93 -9.33 -15.31
CA LEU A 26 -2.03 -10.02 -14.02
C LEU A 26 -1.85 -9.07 -12.84
N LYS A 27 -0.90 -8.11 -12.92
CA LYS A 27 -0.76 -7.04 -11.93
C LYS A 27 -2.04 -6.22 -11.81
N GLN A 28 -2.62 -5.82 -12.95
CA GLN A 28 -3.84 -5.02 -12.96
C GLN A 28 -5.00 -5.76 -12.27
N SER A 29 -5.20 -7.06 -12.54
CA SER A 29 -6.27 -7.83 -11.92
C SER A 29 -6.06 -8.07 -10.42
N ILE A 30 -4.81 -8.27 -9.97
CA ILE A 30 -4.47 -8.38 -8.55
C ILE A 30 -4.70 -7.05 -7.82
N THR A 31 -4.32 -5.93 -8.43
CA THR A 31 -4.53 -4.59 -7.85
C THR A 31 -6.02 -4.25 -7.75
N ILE A 32 -6.82 -4.55 -8.79
CA ILE A 32 -8.27 -4.33 -8.78
C ILE A 32 -8.93 -5.18 -7.69
N LYS A 33 -8.57 -6.46 -7.55
CA LYS A 33 -9.10 -7.32 -6.48
C LYS A 33 -8.69 -6.88 -5.08
N LYS A 34 -7.50 -6.28 -4.90
CA LYS A 34 -7.11 -5.64 -3.64
C LYS A 34 -8.02 -4.46 -3.33
N ILE A 35 -8.27 -3.59 -4.31
CA ILE A 35 -9.15 -2.42 -4.16
C ILE A 35 -10.58 -2.85 -3.82
N GLU A 36 -11.10 -3.90 -4.45
CA GLU A 36 -12.44 -4.45 -4.13
C GLU A 36 -12.51 -5.03 -2.72
N LYS A 37 -11.46 -5.72 -2.25
CA LYS A 37 -11.38 -6.18 -0.84
C LYS A 37 -11.30 -5.07 0.20
N PHE A 38 -10.85 -3.87 -0.16
CA PHE A 38 -10.83 -2.72 0.75
C PHE A 38 -12.14 -1.91 0.72
N LYS A 39 -13.10 -2.23 -0.16
CA LYS A 39 -14.39 -1.53 -0.20
C LYS A 39 -15.43 -2.06 0.78
N ASP A 40 -15.29 -3.29 1.26
CA ASP A 40 -16.24 -3.85 2.24
C ASP A 40 -16.03 -3.32 3.68
N ASP A 41 -14.90 -2.64 3.94
CA ASP A 41 -14.57 -2.02 5.24
C ASP A 41 -14.50 -0.48 5.17
N GLU A 42 -15.13 0.16 4.18
CA GLU A 42 -15.35 1.62 4.18
C GLU A 42 -16.44 1.97 5.20
N LYS A 43 -16.10 1.92 6.50
CA LYS A 43 -16.61 2.98 7.38
C LYS A 43 -16.09 4.28 6.79
N ASP A 44 -17.00 5.11 6.28
CA ASP A 44 -16.67 6.49 5.90
C ASP A 44 -15.79 7.09 6.98
N PHE A 45 -14.55 7.44 6.63
CA PHE A 45 -13.61 8.01 7.59
C PHE A 45 -14.22 9.30 8.12
N ASN A 46 -14.71 9.24 9.35
CA ASN A 46 -15.34 10.37 10.04
C ASN A 46 -14.37 10.92 11.09
N PRO A 47 -13.69 12.04 10.83
CA PRO A 47 -12.71 12.63 11.75
C PRO A 47 -13.30 12.97 13.13
N SER A 48 -14.64 13.09 13.24
CA SER A 48 -15.30 13.38 14.50
C SER A 48 -15.27 12.21 15.50
N GLU A 49 -15.16 10.95 15.03
CA GLU A 49 -15.01 9.77 15.90
C GLU A 49 -13.68 9.78 16.67
N TYR A 50 -12.66 10.46 16.13
CA TYR A 50 -11.32 10.51 16.70
C TYR A 50 -11.03 11.79 17.50
N ARG A 51 -11.95 12.78 17.50
CA ARG A 51 -11.78 14.05 18.23
C ARG A 51 -11.60 13.85 19.73
N GLY A 52 -12.30 12.88 20.33
CA GLY A 52 -12.15 12.55 21.75
C GLY A 52 -10.89 11.77 22.10
N LEU A 53 -10.29 11.07 21.13
CA LEU A 53 -9.03 10.34 21.34
C LEU A 53 -7.83 11.30 21.37
N LEU A 54 -7.89 12.39 20.60
CA LEU A 54 -6.81 13.37 20.55
C LEU A 54 -6.98 14.50 21.57
N SER A 55 -8.13 14.62 22.25
CA SER A 55 -8.38 15.73 23.18
C SER A 55 -7.52 15.69 24.44
N HIS A 56 -7.02 14.51 24.83
CA HIS A 56 -6.09 14.37 25.96
C HIS A 56 -4.63 14.62 25.56
N LEU A 57 -4.34 14.54 24.27
CA LEU A 57 -3.05 14.89 23.73
C LEU A 57 -3.08 16.42 23.64
N ASN A 58 -2.52 17.09 24.64
CA ASN A 58 -2.35 18.54 24.69
C ASN A 58 -1.35 18.99 23.61
N LEU A 59 -1.65 18.66 22.35
CA LEU A 59 -0.84 18.88 21.17
C LEU A 59 -1.18 20.25 20.66
N ASP A 60 -0.21 21.13 20.78
CA ASP A 60 -0.19 22.37 20.05
C ASP A 60 0.12 22.06 18.58
N ILE A 61 -0.95 21.89 17.79
CA ILE A 61 -0.87 21.51 16.37
C ILE A 61 0.00 22.51 15.60
N GLU A 62 -0.04 23.80 15.94
CA GLU A 62 0.77 24.82 15.27
C GLU A 62 2.26 24.63 15.55
N LYS A 63 2.60 24.32 16.80
CA LYS A 63 3.98 24.03 17.20
C LYS A 63 4.51 22.75 16.55
N GLU A 64 3.71 21.70 16.49
CA GLU A 64 4.09 20.44 15.84
C GLU A 64 4.31 20.63 14.33
N LEU A 65 3.42 21.35 13.65
CA LEU A 65 3.57 21.67 12.22
C LEU A 65 4.84 22.49 11.95
N LYS A 66 5.16 23.45 12.83
CA LYS A 66 6.41 24.21 12.74
C LYS A 66 7.62 23.32 12.94
N ASN A 67 7.63 22.45 13.95
CA ASN A 67 8.70 21.48 14.17
C ASN A 67 8.93 20.57 12.96
N MET A 68 7.87 20.04 12.35
CA MET A 68 7.98 19.21 11.14
C MET A 68 8.62 19.98 9.98
N LYS A 69 8.22 21.24 9.78
CA LYS A 69 8.80 22.12 8.74
C LYS A 69 10.27 22.44 9.00
N ASP A 70 10.62 22.72 10.25
CA ASP A 70 12.00 23.02 10.64
C ASP A 70 12.91 21.78 10.50
N GLN A 71 12.42 20.59 10.87
CA GLN A 71 13.12 19.32 10.64
C GLN A 71 13.33 19.00 9.16
N TRP A 72 12.35 19.34 8.31
CA TRP A 72 12.46 19.16 6.86
C TRP A 72 13.51 20.09 6.25
N ASN A 73 13.53 21.37 6.66
CA ASN A 73 14.50 22.36 6.16
C ASN A 73 15.93 22.13 6.68
N THR A 74 16.10 21.47 7.82
CA THR A 74 17.42 21.16 8.39
C THR A 74 18.09 19.96 7.69
N ASN A 75 17.32 19.13 6.97
CA ASN A 75 17.80 17.97 6.21
C ASN A 75 17.99 18.25 4.71
N ILE A 76 17.98 19.52 4.29
CA ILE A 76 18.29 19.97 2.91
C ILE A 76 19.68 20.62 2.87
#